data_AF-A0A661TP71-F1
#
_entry.id   AF-A0A661TP71-F1
#
_cell.length_a   1.000
_cell.length_b   1.000
_cell.length_c   1.000
_cell.angle_alpha   90.00
_cell.angle_beta   90.00
_cell.angle_gamma   90.00
#
_symmetry.space_group_name_H-M   'P 1'
#
loop_
_entity.id
_entity.type
_entity.pdbx_description
1 polymer ?
#
loop_
_entity_poly.entity_id
_entity_poly.type
_entity_poly.pdbx_seq_one_letter_code
_entity_poly.pdbx_strand_id
1 'polypeptide(L)' 'MNNYEPSPKGKCPHCKGEVELGTVNKEIKGAGFIKQEIMYICPHCRSVLGFSRGKFMS' A
#
# COMPACT_ATOMS: atom_id res chain seq x y z
N MET A 1 -14.82 0.72 25.91
CA MET A 1 -14.85 1.76 24.86
C MET A 1 -13.86 1.34 23.79
N ASN A 2 -14.31 1.06 22.57
CA ASN A 2 -13.41 0.72 21.46
C ASN A 2 -12.73 2.02 21.00
N ASN A 3 -11.41 2.09 21.14
CA ASN A 3 -10.63 3.21 20.62
C ASN A 3 -10.55 3.05 19.09
N TYR A 4 -11.39 3.77 18.35
CA TYR A 4 -11.29 3.88 16.91
C TYR A 4 -10.21 4.91 16.59
N GLU A 5 -8.99 4.46 16.30
CA GLU A 5 -7.98 5.34 15.71
C GLU A 5 -8.27 5.49 14.22
N PRO A 6 -8.51 6.72 13.73
CA PRO A 6 -8.76 6.94 12.31
C PRO A 6 -7.52 6.52 11.52
N SER A 7 -7.73 5.68 10.51
CA SER A 7 -6.67 5.23 9.60
C SER A 7 -6.00 6.43 8.95
N PRO A 8 -4.66 6.47 8.90
CA PRO A 8 -3.97 7.59 8.28
C PRO A 8 -4.35 7.72 6.80
N LYS A 9 -4.48 8.98 6.37
CA LYS A 9 -4.94 9.35 5.02
C LYS A 9 -3.87 10.13 4.28
N GLY A 10 -3.74 9.89 2.98
CA GLY A 10 -2.86 10.63 2.08
C GLY A 10 -3.59 11.06 0.82
N LYS A 11 -3.00 11.97 0.03
CA LYS A 11 -3.53 12.29 -1.32
C LYS A 11 -2.75 11.53 -2.38
N CYS A 12 -3.48 10.92 -3.32
CA CYS A 12 -2.86 10.33 -4.51
C CYS A 12 -2.22 11.44 -5.37
N PRO A 13 -0.94 11.34 -5.75
CA PRO A 13 -0.31 12.35 -6.60
C PRO A 13 -0.85 12.37 -8.03
N HIS A 14 -1.49 11.28 -8.49
CA HIS A 14 -2.01 11.14 -9.85
C HIS A 14 -3.45 11.66 -9.99
N CYS A 15 -4.39 11.12 -9.20
CA CYS A 15 -5.81 11.53 -9.30
C CYS A 15 -6.23 12.59 -8.27
N LYS A 16 -5.33 13.00 -7.37
CA LYS A 16 -5.58 13.97 -6.28
C LYS A 16 -6.64 13.57 -5.26
N GLY A 17 -7.23 12.37 -5.41
CA GLY A 17 -8.18 11.81 -4.45
C GLY A 17 -7.53 11.46 -3.10
N GLU A 18 -8.32 11.56 -2.04
CA GLU A 18 -7.95 11.12 -0.69
C GLU A 18 -7.91 9.59 -0.65
N VAL A 19 -6.84 9.03 -0.12
CA VAL A 19 -6.59 7.59 -0.05
C VAL A 19 -6.33 7.23 1.40
N GLU A 20 -7.12 6.33 1.94
CA GLU A 20 -6.90 5.76 3.26
C GLU A 20 -5.88 4.64 3.14
N LEU A 21 -4.84 4.63 3.99
CA LEU A 21 -3.80 3.60 3.89
C LEU A 21 -4.34 2.16 4.05
N GLY A 22 -5.46 2.00 4.77
CA GLY A 22 -6.15 0.71 4.93
C GLY A 22 -6.84 0.22 3.66
N THR A 23 -7.13 1.09 2.69
CA THR A 23 -7.87 0.76 1.45
C THR A 23 -6.98 0.68 0.22
N VAL A 24 -5.65 0.86 0.39
CA VAL A 24 -4.67 0.73 -0.70
C VAL A 24 -4.54 -0.73 -1.11
N ASN A 25 -4.66 -1.00 -2.40
CA ASN A 25 -4.43 -2.33 -2.95
C ASN A 25 -2.94 -2.66 -2.88
N LYS A 26 -2.61 -3.89 -2.47
CA LYS A 26 -1.24 -4.38 -2.37
C LYS A 26 -1.05 -5.53 -3.33
N GLU A 27 -0.07 -5.42 -4.21
CA GLU A 27 0.36 -6.50 -5.08
C GLU A 27 1.77 -6.94 -4.69
N ILE A 28 1.96 -8.23 -4.46
CA ILE A 28 3.28 -8.81 -4.18
C ILE A 28 3.82 -9.35 -5.50
N LYS A 29 4.96 -8.85 -5.93
CA LYS A 29 5.72 -9.40 -7.06
C LYS A 29 7.00 -10.06 -6.56
N GLY A 30 7.21 -11.30 -6.99
CA GLY A 30 8.33 -12.16 -6.59
C GLY A 30 7.89 -13.60 -6.34
N ALA A 31 8.80 -14.56 -6.55
CA ALA A 31 8.54 -15.98 -6.35
C ALA A 31 9.54 -16.57 -5.34
N GLY A 32 9.01 -17.29 -4.34
CA GLY A 32 9.81 -17.95 -3.31
C GLY A 32 10.58 -17.00 -2.40
N PHE A 33 11.78 -17.42 -2.00
CA PHE A 33 12.71 -16.64 -1.14
C PHE A 33 13.38 -15.48 -1.90
N ILE A 34 13.17 -15.32 -3.21
CA ILE A 34 13.86 -14.30 -3.99
C ILE A 34 12.99 -13.05 -4.01
N LYS A 35 13.23 -12.18 -3.01
CA LYS A 35 12.95 -10.74 -3.03
C LYS A 35 11.49 -10.37 -3.39
N GLN A 36 10.62 -10.38 -2.38
CA GLN A 36 9.24 -9.93 -2.53
C GLN A 36 9.14 -8.38 -2.48
N GLU A 37 8.66 -7.79 -3.57
CA GLU A 37 8.33 -6.37 -3.64
C GLU A 37 6.81 -6.19 -3.53
N ILE A 38 6.39 -5.42 -2.53
CA ILE A 38 5.00 -5.03 -2.30
C ILE A 38 4.79 -3.71 -3.03
N MET A 39 3.90 -3.69 -4.00
CA MET A 39 3.46 -2.49 -4.71
C MET A 39 2.18 -1.98 -4.06
N TYR A 40 2.15 -0.70 -3.73
CA TYR A 40 0.96 -0.01 -3.24
C TYR A 40 0.26 0.65 -4.41
N ILE A 41 -1.02 0.35 -4.61
CA ILE A 41 -1.79 0.78 -5.79
C ILE A 41 -2.99 1.61 -5.31
N CYS A 42 -3.15 2.79 -5.90
CA CYS A 42 -4.28 3.67 -5.61
C CYS A 42 -5.61 2.99 -5.98
N PRO A 43 -6.60 2.93 -5.06
CA PRO A 43 -7.87 2.28 -5.36
C PRO A 43 -8.71 3.06 -6.39
N HIS A 44 -8.45 4.35 -6.57
CA HIS A 44 -9.26 5.21 -7.44
C HIS A 44 -8.82 5.18 -8.90
N CYS A 45 -7.50 5.25 -9.14
CA CYS A 45 -6.93 5.40 -10.48
C CYS A 45 -5.94 4.30 -10.87
N ARG A 46 -5.74 3.30 -10.00
CA ARG A 46 -4.84 2.15 -10.21
C ARG A 46 -3.37 2.53 -10.46
N SER A 47 -2.97 3.77 -10.17
CA SER A 47 -1.57 4.19 -10.25
C SER A 47 -0.76 3.63 -9.07
N VAL A 48 0.50 3.29 -9.32
CA VAL A 48 1.42 2.83 -8.27
C VAL A 48 1.83 4.01 -7.39
N LEU A 49 1.53 3.91 -6.10
CA LEU A 49 1.82 4.92 -5.08
C LEU A 49 3.20 4.73 -4.44
N GLY A 50 3.74 3.51 -4.48
CA GLY A 50 5.05 3.21 -3.92
C GLY A 50 5.35 1.72 -3.87
N PHE A 51 6.56 1.41 -3.44
CA PHE A 51 7.06 0.04 -3.27
C PHE A 51 7.60 -0.13 -1.86
N SER A 52 7.36 -1.29 -1.24
CA SER A 52 8.10 -1.72 -0.05
C SER A 52 8.68 -3.10 -0.28
N ARG A 53 9.78 -3.40 0.40
CA ARG A 53 10.35 -4.74 0.43
C ARG A 53 9.77 -5.49 1.62
N GLY A 54 9.28 -6.71 1.40
CA GLY A 54 9.05 -7.62 2.52
C GLY A 54 10.35 -7.82 3.28
N LYS A 55 10.34 -7.62 4.60
CA LYS A 55 11.52 -7.94 5.42
C LYS A 55 11.72 -9.45 5.38
N PHE A 56 12.91 -9.88 4.96
CA PHE A 56 13.41 -11.20 5.27
C PHE A 56 13.51 -11.30 6.80
N MET A 57 12.67 -12.12 7.44
CA MET A 57 12.97 -12.60 8.78
C MET A 57 14.08 -13.64 8.60
N SER A 58 15.31 -13.25 8.95
CA SER A 58 16.44 -14.17 9.11
C SER A 58 16.31 -14.90 10.43
#